data_AF-A0A233RQ10-F1
#
_entry.id   AF-A0A233RQ10-F1
#
_cell.length_a   1.000
_cell.length_b   1.000
_cell.length_c   1.000
_cell.angle_alpha   90.00
_cell.angle_beta   90.00
_cell.angle_gamma   90.00
#
_symmetry.space_group_name_H-M   'P 1'
#
loop_
_entity.id
_entity.type
_entity.pdbx_description
1 polymer ?
#
loop_
_entity_poly.entity_id
_entity_poly.type
_entity_poly.pdbx_seq_one_letter_code
_entity_poly.pdbx_strand_id
1 'polypeptide(L)'
;MKQMIAARTWLTVVLLPAYAPDLNPVEGVWSHVKRALANLAALTINALETLIRNRLNRLQYRPAVLDGFVAEIGLAFKPLPP
;
A
#
# COMPACT_ATOMS: atom_id res chain seq x y z
N MET A 1 -9.92 -17.42 -5.97
CA MET A 1 -9.21 -16.87 -4.78
C MET A 1 -8.83 -17.94 -3.75
N LYS A 2 -9.78 -18.63 -3.10
CA LYS A 2 -9.50 -19.58 -2.00
C LYS A 2 -8.52 -20.71 -2.38
N GLN A 3 -8.68 -21.32 -3.56
CA GLN A 3 -7.76 -22.35 -4.07
C GLN A 3 -6.34 -21.81 -4.32
N MET A 4 -6.20 -20.56 -4.77
CA MET A 4 -4.89 -19.93 -4.99
C MET A 4 -4.17 -19.63 -3.67
N ILE A 5 -4.92 -19.27 -2.64
CA ILE A 5 -4.40 -19.07 -1.27
C ILE A 5 -3.98 -20.44 -0.70
N ALA A 6 -4.85 -21.44 -0.79
CA ALA A 6 -4.58 -22.79 -0.28
C ALA A 6 -3.34 -23.45 -0.93
N ALA A 7 -3.05 -23.12 -2.19
CA ALA A 7 -1.85 -23.60 -2.87
C ALA A 7 -0.53 -22.97 -2.39
N ARG A 8 -0.56 -21.97 -1.49
CA ARG A 8 0.62 -21.22 -1.02
C ARG A 8 0.74 -21.32 0.49
N THR A 9 1.48 -22.31 0.98
CA THR A 9 1.70 -22.54 2.42
C THR A 9 2.43 -21.39 3.12
N TRP A 10 3.18 -20.58 2.38
CA TRP A 10 3.90 -19.40 2.88
C TRP A 10 3.02 -18.15 3.05
N LEU A 11 1.77 -18.16 2.57
CA LEU A 11 0.90 -16.98 2.53
C LEU A 11 -0.14 -17.02 3.65
N THR A 12 0.02 -16.14 4.65
CA THR A 12 -1.02 -15.89 5.65
C THR A 12 -1.97 -14.80 5.17
N VAL A 13 -3.27 -15.07 5.17
CA VAL A 13 -4.30 -14.08 4.79
C VAL A 13 -5.08 -13.68 6.03
N VAL A 14 -5.10 -12.37 6.31
CA VAL A 14 -5.90 -11.77 7.37
C VAL A 14 -7.11 -11.10 6.72
N LEU A 15 -8.32 -11.46 7.17
CA LEU A 15 -9.55 -10.80 6.74
C LEU A 15 -9.80 -9.59 7.64
N LEU A 16 -9.87 -8.42 7.02
CA LEU A 16 -10.29 -7.20 7.72
C LEU A 16 -11.82 -7.15 7.83
N PRO A 17 -12.37 -6.50 8.86
CA PRO A 17 -13.79 -6.19 8.94
C PRO A 17 -14.27 -5.42 7.71
N ALA A 18 -15.54 -5.59 7.36
CA ALA A 18 -16.14 -4.76 6.31
C ALA A 18 -16.10 -3.28 6.73
N TYR A 19 -15.84 -2.39 5.76
CA TYR A 19 -15.75 -0.94 5.98
C TYR A 19 -14.70 -0.49 7.02
N ALA A 20 -13.57 -1.19 7.12
CA ALA A 20 -12.43 -0.78 7.95
C ALA A 20 -11.24 -0.26 7.11
N PRO A 21 -11.37 0.88 6.41
CA PRO A 21 -10.27 1.45 5.60
C PRO A 21 -9.11 1.93 6.48
N ASP A 22 -9.37 2.29 7.73
CA ASP A 22 -8.40 2.65 8.76
C ASP A 22 -7.44 1.49 9.09
N LEU A 23 -7.80 0.25 8.79
CA LEU A 23 -6.96 -0.93 8.95
C LEU A 23 -6.24 -1.35 7.65
N ASN A 24 -6.42 -0.62 6.55
CA ASN A 24 -5.78 -0.92 5.27
C ASN A 24 -4.54 -0.02 5.06
N PRO A 25 -3.31 -0.56 5.11
CA PRO A 25 -2.09 0.25 5.03
C PRO A 25 -1.92 0.91 3.65
N VAL A 26 -2.61 0.40 2.62
CA VAL A 26 -2.65 0.99 1.29
C VAL A 26 -3.30 2.38 1.30
N GLU A 27 -4.18 2.68 2.26
CA GLU A 27 -4.75 4.03 2.41
C GLU A 27 -3.67 5.06 2.76
N GLY A 28 -2.68 4.69 3.58
CA GLY A 28 -1.52 5.54 3.89
C GLY A 28 -0.68 5.85 2.64
N VAL A 29 -0.43 4.82 1.82
CA VAL A 29 0.25 4.96 0.53
C VAL A 29 -0.51 5.93 -0.39
N TRP A 30 -1.83 5.76 -0.52
CA TRP A 30 -2.65 6.63 -1.36
C TRP A 30 -2.76 8.06 -0.83
N SER A 31 -2.87 8.23 0.48
CA SER A 31 -2.83 9.55 1.12
C SER A 31 -1.52 10.27 0.80
N HIS A 32 -0.40 9.56 0.89
CA HIS A 32 0.93 10.10 0.56
C HIS A 32 1.04 10.53 -0.91
N VAL A 33 0.62 9.66 -1.84
CA VAL A 33 0.65 9.96 -3.28
C VAL A 33 -0.28 11.12 -3.63
N LYS A 34 -1.51 11.13 -3.12
CA LYS A 34 -2.49 12.19 -3.37
C LYS A 34 -2.01 13.55 -2.87
N ARG A 35 -1.42 13.61 -1.67
CA ARG A 35 -0.83 14.86 -1.13
C ARG A 35 0.24 15.43 -2.05
N ALA A 36 1.09 14.57 -2.63
CA ALA A 36 2.14 15.00 -3.56
C ALA A 36 1.61 15.47 -4.93
N LEU A 37 0.36 15.13 -5.26
CA LEU A 37 -0.30 15.49 -6.52
C LEU A 37 -1.34 16.62 -6.37
N ALA A 38 -1.64 17.06 -5.15
CA ALA A 38 -2.76 17.94 -4.85
C ALA A 38 -2.80 19.25 -5.66
N ASN A 39 -1.62 19.77 -6.05
CA ASN A 39 -1.48 21.03 -6.80
C ASN A 39 -1.02 20.81 -8.25
N LEU A 40 -1.07 19.58 -8.77
CA LEU A 40 -0.59 19.26 -10.09
C LEU A 40 -1.74 19.25 -11.11
N ALA A 41 -1.65 20.11 -12.12
CA ALA A 41 -2.58 20.13 -13.25
C ALA A 41 -2.04 19.30 -14.42
N ALA A 42 -2.32 17.99 -14.41
CA ALA A 42 -1.96 17.13 -15.53
C ALA A 42 -2.91 17.39 -16.70
N LEU A 43 -2.34 17.62 -17.90
CA LEU A 43 -3.12 17.93 -19.10
C LEU A 43 -3.74 16.69 -19.76
N THR A 44 -3.30 15.49 -19.38
CA THR A 44 -3.82 14.21 -19.90
C THR A 44 -3.80 13.12 -18.83
N ILE A 45 -4.61 12.08 -19.04
CA ILE A 45 -4.64 10.89 -18.18
C ILE A 45 -3.27 10.17 -18.22
N ASN A 46 -2.65 10.05 -19.39
CA ASN A 46 -1.33 9.40 -19.51
C ASN A 46 -0.24 10.16 -18.74
N ALA A 47 -0.29 11.49 -18.75
CA ALA A 47 0.62 12.31 -17.95
C ALA A 47 0.39 12.08 -16.44
N LEU A 48 -0.87 12.03 -16.00
CA LEU A 48 -1.22 11.73 -14.62
C LEU A 48 -0.75 10.33 -14.20
N GLU A 49 -1.00 9.31 -15.03
CA GLU A 49 -0.55 7.95 -14.80
C GLU A 49 0.97 7.88 -14.64
N THR A 50 1.72 8.50 -15.55
CA THR A 50 3.18 8.55 -15.50
C THR A 50 3.68 9.15 -14.18
N LEU A 51 3.03 10.22 -13.72
CA LEU A 51 3.37 10.88 -12.46
C LEU A 51 3.08 9.99 -11.26
N ILE A 52 1.91 9.36 -11.21
CA ILE A 52 1.53 8.41 -10.14
C ILE A 52 2.56 7.27 -10.10
N ARG A 53 2.86 6.66 -11.25
CA ARG A 53 3.80 5.54 -11.38
C ARG A 53 5.20 5.94 -10.91
N ASN A 54 5.68 7.13 -11.30
CA ASN A 54 6.97 7.66 -10.84
C ASN A 54 7.01 7.90 -9.33
N ARG A 55 5.92 8.38 -8.72
CA ARG A 55 5.85 8.59 -7.27
C ARG A 55 5.81 7.28 -6.50
N LEU A 56 5.01 6.32 -6.95
CA LEU A 56 4.98 4.97 -6.38
C LEU A 56 6.36 4.30 -6.49
N ASN A 57 7.01 4.40 -7.65
CA ASN A 57 8.36 3.88 -7.86
C ASN A 57 9.39 4.53 -6.91
N ARG A 58 9.28 5.83 -6.60
CA ARG A 58 10.18 6.45 -5.60
C ARG A 58 9.88 5.96 -4.19
N LEU A 59 8.61 5.77 -3.86
CA LEU A 59 8.17 5.28 -2.56
C LEU A 59 8.62 3.84 -2.32
N GLN A 60 8.67 3.00 -3.36
CA GLN A 60 9.15 1.62 -3.29
C GLN A 60 10.58 1.50 -2.76
N TYR A 61 11.41 2.53 -2.99
CA TYR A 61 12.80 2.59 -2.53
C TYR A 61 12.96 3.24 -1.15
N ARG A 62 11.86 3.48 -0.42
CA ARG A 62 11.84 4.10 0.92
C ARG A 62 11.19 3.14 1.94
N PRO A 63 11.87 2.04 2.31
CA PRO A 63 11.30 1.01 3.18
C PRO A 63 10.80 1.56 4.51
N ALA A 64 11.55 2.46 5.16
CA ALA A 64 11.13 3.08 6.41
C ALA A 64 9.78 3.85 6.33
N VAL A 65 9.43 4.40 5.17
CA VAL A 65 8.14 5.07 4.96
C VAL A 65 7.03 4.04 4.80
N LEU A 66 7.30 2.96 4.07
CA LEU A 66 6.35 1.86 3.89
C LEU A 66 6.06 1.15 5.22
N ASP A 67 7.11 0.90 6.01
CA ASP A 67 7.00 0.33 7.35
C ASP A 67 6.17 1.23 8.25
N GLY A 68 6.32 2.55 8.11
CA GLY A 68 5.50 3.54 8.83
C GLY A 68 3.99 3.40 8.55
N PHE A 69 3.57 3.18 7.30
CA PHE A 69 2.15 2.99 6.97
C PHE A 69 1.56 1.71 7.57
N VAL A 70 2.37 0.66 7.66
CA VAL A 70 1.97 -0.62 8.25
C VAL A 70 1.95 -0.53 9.79
N ALA A 71 2.89 0.21 10.37
CA ALA A 71 2.92 0.50 11.80
C ALA A 71 1.75 1.39 12.26
N GLU A 72 1.31 2.35 11.43
CA GLU A 72 0.19 3.27 11.73
C GLU A 72 -1.11 2.51 12.05
N ILE A 73 -1.34 1.37 11.40
CA ILE A 73 -2.53 0.54 11.61
C ILE A 73 -2.34 -0.55 12.67
N GLY A 74 -1.23 -0.49 13.42
CA GLY A 74 -0.92 -1.43 14.50
C GLY A 74 -0.51 -2.83 14.03
N LEU A 75 -0.30 -3.05 12.73
CA LEU A 75 0.22 -4.30 12.20
C LEU A 75 1.75 -4.30 12.31
N ALA A 76 2.30 -4.65 13.47
CA ALA A 76 3.72 -4.97 13.53
C ALA A 76 3.96 -6.28 12.76
N PHE A 77 4.68 -6.25 11.63
CA PHE A 77 5.21 -7.46 10.99
C PHE A 77 6.19 -8.12 11.96
N LYS A 78 5.69 -9.02 12.80
CA LYS A 78 6.54 -9.96 13.52
C LYS A 78 6.92 -11.04 12.50
N PRO A 79 8.21 -11.23 12.17
CA PRO A 79 8.58 -12.37 11.34
C PRO A 79 8.08 -13.64 12.03
N LEU A 80 7.36 -14.48 11.28
CA LEU A 80 7.00 -15.81 11.75
C LEU A 80 8.32 -16.54 12.08
N PRO A 81 8.41 -17.22 13.24
CA PRO A 81 9.54 -18.09 13.49
C PRO A 81 9.62 -19.15 12.37
N PRO A 82 10.84 -19.66 12.07
CA PRO A 82 11.07 -20.63 11.01
C PRO A 82 10.24 -21.91 11.17
#